data_AF-A0A8H5N2N4-F1
#
_entry.id   AF-A0A8H5N2N4-F1
#
_cell.length_a   1.000
_cell.length_b   1.000
_cell.length_c   1.000
_cell.angle_alpha   90.00
_cell.angle_beta   90.00
_cell.angle_gamma   90.00
#
_symmetry.space_group_name_H-M   'P 1'
#
loop_
_entity.id
_entity.type
_entity.pdbx_description
1 polymer ?
#
loop_
_entity_poly.entity_id
_entity_poly.type
_entity_poly.pdbx_seq_one_letter_code
_entity_poly.pdbx_strand_id
1 'polypeptide(L)' 'MDFFSRLPATIRIQILIDLGSPACIRRLIKASPTMLQQYIVHRHIIVREVLRELISLDKTGGLLQNAMALLYLADLDPKR' A
#
# COMPACT_ATOMS: atom_id res chain seq x y z
N MET A 1 1.02 -21.00 15.47
CA MET A 1 1.89 -19.83 15.73
C MET A 1 2.36 -19.28 14.40
N ASP A 2 2.18 -17.98 14.18
CA ASP A 2 2.49 -17.31 12.91
C ASP A 2 3.99 -17.01 12.80
N PHE A 3 4.63 -17.28 11.66
CA PHE A 3 6.09 -17.10 11.49
C PHE A 3 6.51 -15.64 11.73
N PHE A 4 5.67 -14.69 11.27
CA PHE A 4 5.92 -13.26 11.38
C PHE A 4 5.87 -12.72 12.82
N SER A 5 5.32 -13.49 13.77
CA SER A 5 5.28 -13.09 15.18
C SER A 5 6.67 -12.99 15.82
N ARG A 6 7.64 -13.73 15.29
CA ARG A 6 9.04 -13.72 15.76
C ARG A 6 9.86 -12.55 15.21
N LEU A 7 9.33 -11.86 14.20
CA LEU A 7 10.01 -10.73 13.57
C LEU A 7 9.70 -9.42 14.29
N PRO A 8 10.66 -8.49 14.37
CA PRO A 8 10.38 -7.13 14.83
C PRO A 8 9.33 -6.43 13.97
N ALA A 9 8.56 -5.53 14.58
CA ALA A 9 7.52 -4.75 13.88
C ALA A 9 8.06 -4.00 12.66
N THR A 10 9.26 -3.43 12.76
CA THR A 10 9.93 -2.71 11.67
C THR A 10 10.15 -3.59 10.44
N ILE A 11 10.61 -4.84 10.66
CA ILE A 11 10.85 -5.80 9.56
C ILE A 11 9.52 -6.21 8.91
N ARG A 12 8.45 -6.40 9.71
CA ARG A 12 7.12 -6.68 9.16
C ARG A 12 6.60 -5.54 8.28
N ILE A 13 6.82 -4.29 8.68
CA ILE A 13 6.45 -3.13 7.87
C ILE A 13 7.27 -3.11 6.57
N GLN A 14 8.58 -3.32 6.66
CA GLN A 14 9.44 -3.34 5.49
C GLN A 14 9.00 -4.40 4.47
N ILE A 15 8.68 -5.62 4.92
CA ILE A 15 8.16 -6.68 4.05
C ILE A 15 6.87 -6.23 3.33
N LEU A 16 5.97 -5.51 4.02
CA LEU A 16 4.73 -5.02 3.41
C LEU A 16 5.00 -3.92 2.36
N ILE A 17 6.01 -3.08 2.59
CA ILE A 17 6.45 -2.05 1.64
C ILE A 17 7.09 -2.71 0.42
N ASP A 18 8.08 -3.58 0.64
CA ASP A 18 8.84 -4.27 -0.41
C ASP A 18 7.96 -5.16 -1.29
N LEU A 19 6.84 -5.65 -0.76
CA LEU A 19 5.86 -6.39 -1.55
C LEU A 19 5.29 -5.56 -2.70
N GLY A 20 5.15 -4.23 -2.53
CA GLY A 20 4.78 -3.23 -3.54
C GLY A 20 3.40 -3.38 -4.20
N SER A 21 2.78 -4.55 -4.08
CA SER A 21 1.58 -4.95 -4.81
C SER A 21 0.40 -5.15 -3.86
N PRO A 22 -0.73 -4.43 -4.07
CA PRO A 22 -1.94 -4.61 -3.27
C PRO A 22 -2.45 -6.06 -3.24
N ALA A 23 -2.28 -6.80 -4.33
CA ALA A 23 -2.70 -8.20 -4.42
C ALA A 23 -1.85 -9.11 -3.53
N CYS A 24 -0.52 -8.93 -3.55
CA CYS A 24 0.39 -9.69 -2.70
C CYS A 24 0.18 -9.34 -1.23
N ILE A 25 0.04 -8.05 -0.91
CA ILE A 25 -0.25 -7.59 0.47
C ILE A 25 -1.54 -8.25 0.96
N ARG A 26 -2.60 -8.26 0.15
CA ARG A 26 -3.88 -8.90 0.49
C ARG A 26 -3.75 -10.40 0.74
N ARG A 27 -2.93 -11.12 -0.04
CA ARG A 27 -2.66 -12.55 0.19
C ARG A 27 -1.91 -12.75 1.51
N LEU A 28 -0.90 -11.93 1.78
CA LEU A 28 -0.06 -12.03 2.97
C LEU A 28 -0.85 -11.80 4.26
N ILE A 29 -1.66 -10.73 4.32
CA ILE A 29 -2.48 -10.44 5.51
C ILE A 29 -3.61 -11.46 5.72
N LYS A 30 -4.06 -12.16 4.67
CA LYS A 30 -5.00 -13.28 4.79
C LYS A 30 -4.34 -14.53 5.36
N ALA A 31 -3.09 -14.76 4.99
CA ALA A 31 -2.32 -15.92 5.47
C ALA A 31 -1.76 -15.72 6.89
N SER A 32 -1.57 -14.47 7.32
CA SER A 32 -0.91 -14.13 8.59
C SER A 32 -1.73 -13.09 9.39
N PRO A 33 -2.31 -13.49 10.54
CA PRO A 33 -2.99 -12.58 11.46
C PRO A 33 -2.05 -11.49 12.01
N THR A 34 -0.77 -11.81 12.25
CA THR A 34 0.21 -10.83 12.74
C THR A 34 0.47 -9.75 11.67
N MET A 35 0.58 -10.14 10.40
CA MET A 35 0.76 -9.18 9.30
C MET A 35 -0.51 -8.34 9.07
N LEU A 36 -1.70 -8.91 9.29
CA LEU A 36 -2.94 -8.15 9.26
C LEU A 36 -2.96 -7.05 10.33
N GLN A 37 -2.62 -7.38 11.58
CA GLN A 37 -2.55 -6.39 12.67
C GLN A 37 -1.54 -5.28 12.35
N GLN A 38 -0.35 -5.67 11.87
CA GLN A 38 0.69 -4.70 11.48
C GLN A 38 0.20 -3.78 10.35
N TYR A 39 -0.46 -4.35 9.34
CA TYR A 39 -0.98 -3.59 8.20
C TYR A 39 -2.07 -2.61 8.63
N ILE A 40 -2.99 -2.99 9.53
CA ILE A 40 -4.06 -2.11 10.01
C ILE A 40 -3.47 -0.89 10.73
N VAL A 41 -2.50 -1.10 11.63
CA VAL A 41 -1.88 -0.02 12.42
C VAL A 41 -1.06 0.93 11.53
N HIS A 42 -0.33 0.40 10.55
CA HIS A 42 0.62 1.17 9.75
C HIS A 42 0.18 1.37 8.29
N ARG A 43 -1.11 1.19 7.99
CA ARG A 43 -1.65 1.24 6.61
C ARG A 43 -1.21 2.48 5.85
N HIS A 44 -1.31 3.63 6.49
CA HIS A 44 -0.99 4.92 5.89
C HIS A 44 0.49 5.01 5.48
N ILE A 45 1.40 4.49 6.30
CA ILE A 45 2.84 4.46 6.01
C ILE A 45 3.12 3.53 4.84
N ILE A 46 2.58 2.31 4.89
CA ILE A 46 2.80 1.29 3.86
C ILE A 46 2.30 1.78 2.50
N VAL A 47 1.07 2.29 2.44
CA VAL A 47 0.50 2.83 1.19
C VAL A 47 1.31 4.01 0.68
N ARG A 48 1.74 4.92 1.57
CA ARG A 48 2.54 6.08 1.18
C ARG A 48 3.87 5.67 0.57
N GLU A 49 4.59 4.73 1.15
CA GLU A 49 5.90 4.31 0.62
C GLU A 49 5.75 3.51 -0.69
N VAL A 50 4.74 2.64 -0.80
CA VAL A 50 4.44 1.96 -2.07
C VAL A 50 4.12 2.98 -3.18
N LEU A 51 3.32 4.00 -2.88
CA LEU A 51 3.05 5.08 -3.83
C LEU A 51 4.29 5.91 -4.13
N ARG A 52 5.14 6.16 -3.14
CA ARG A 52 6.38 6.92 -3.31
C ARG A 52 7.32 6.23 -4.30
N GLU A 53 7.46 4.92 -4.23
CA GLU A 53 8.21 4.16 -5.24
C GLU A 53 7.61 4.36 -6.63
N LEU A 54 6.28 4.18 -6.78
CA LEU A 54 5.61 4.38 -8.08
C LEU A 54 5.79 5.80 -8.63
N ILE A 55 5.74 6.82 -7.77
CA ILE A 55 5.95 8.22 -8.14
C ILE A 55 7.44 8.47 -8.47
N SER A 56 8.37 7.79 -7.81
CA SER A 56 9.80 7.91 -8.14
C SER A 56 10.14 7.41 -9.54
N LEU A 57 9.33 6.49 -10.09
CA LEU A 57 9.42 6.07 -11.49
C LEU A 57 8.85 7.11 -12.46
N ASP A 58 7.98 8.01 -12.00
CA ASP A 58 7.39 9.07 -12.79
C ASP A 58 8.33 10.28 -12.88
N LYS A 59 9.26 10.22 -13.84
CA LYS A 59 10.23 11.28 -14.13
C LYS A 59 9.59 12.58 -14.62
N THR A 60 8.35 12.52 -15.07
CA THR A 60 7.59 13.63 -15.66
C THR A 60 6.67 14.33 -14.65
N GLY A 61 6.46 13.75 -13.47
CA GLY A 61 5.58 14.29 -12.42
C GLY A 61 4.08 14.29 -12.75
N GLY A 62 3.70 13.76 -13.92
CA GLY A 62 2.34 13.79 -14.43
C GLY A 62 1.46 12.64 -13.92
N LEU A 63 2.02 11.54 -13.44
CA LEU A 63 1.28 10.35 -13.00
C LEU A 63 0.38 10.68 -11.80
N LEU A 64 0.94 11.36 -10.79
CA LEU A 64 0.19 11.75 -9.59
C LEU A 64 -0.89 12.77 -9.94
N GLN A 65 -0.55 13.76 -10.77
CA GLN A 65 -1.49 14.78 -11.25
C GLN A 65 -2.64 14.16 -12.07
N ASN A 66 -2.34 13.24 -12.98
CA ASN A 66 -3.32 12.53 -13.78
C ASN A 66 -4.22 11.63 -12.91
N ALA A 67 -3.64 10.94 -11.92
CA ALA A 67 -4.42 10.15 -10.97
C ALA A 67 -5.39 11.01 -10.15
N MET A 68 -4.94 12.19 -9.69
CA MET A 68 -5.82 13.15 -8.99
C MET A 68 -6.92 13.68 -9.91
N ALA A 69 -6.59 14.01 -11.17
CA ALA A 69 -7.57 14.48 -12.14
C ALA A 69 -8.65 13.42 -12.41
N LEU A 70 -8.28 12.13 -12.51
CA LEU A 70 -9.23 11.04 -12.69
C LEU A 70 -10.16 10.86 -11.47
N LEU A 71 -9.64 10.98 -10.25
CA LEU A 71 -10.45 10.90 -9.03
C LEU A 71 -11.43 12.08 -8.94
N TYR A 72 -10.96 13.29 -9.22
CA TYR A 72 -11.78 14.49 -9.22
C TYR A 72 -12.91 14.41 -10.27
N LEU A 73 -12.60 13.93 -11.47
CA LEU A 73 -13.60 13.71 -12.51
C LEU A 73 -14.61 12.61 -12.14
N ALA A 74 -14.18 11.55 -11.43
CA ALA A 74 -15.08 10.50 -10.96
C ALA A 74 -16.07 11.00 -9.89
N ASP A 75 -15.63 11.89 -8.99
CA ASP A 75 -16.51 12.51 -7.98
C ASP A 75 -17.50 13.52 -8.59
N LEU A 76 -17.15 14.12 -9.74
CA LEU A 76 -18.02 15.04 -10.47
C LEU A 76 -19.10 14.35 -11.31
N ASP A 77 -19.05 13.03 -11.48
CA ASP A 77 -20.03 12.27 -12.26
C ASP A 77 -20.89 11.38 -11.33
N PRO A 78 -21.93 11.94 -10.67
CA PRO A 78 -22.72 11.24 -9.65
C PRO A 78 -23.65 10.15 -10.21
N LYS A 79 -23.53 9.81 -11.50
CA LYS A 79 -24.35 8.79 -12.17
C LYS A 79 -23.51 7.54 -12.48
N ARG A 80 -23.20 6.75 -11.46
CA ARG A 80 -22.87 5.32 -11.60
C ARG A 80 -23.58 4.50 -10.53
#